data_AF-A0A1A8XVC0-F1
#
_entry.id   AF-A0A1A8XVC0-F1
#
_cell.length_a   1.000
_cell.length_b   1.000
_cell.length_c   1.000
_cell.angle_alpha   90.00
_cell.angle_beta   90.00
_cell.angle_gamma   90.00
#
_symmetry.space_group_name_H-M   'P 1'
#
loop_
_entity.id
_entity.type
_entity.pdbx_description
1 polymer ?
#
loop_
_entity_poly.entity_id
_entity_poly.type
_entity_poly.pdbx_seq_one_letter_code
_entity_poly.pdbx_strand_id
1 'polypeptide(L)' 'MNDEIIAEVHAIKDAIGLKYAENLDALFEELKRGEAELRAAGVTIIAPPLDPASLPTSALQRTRFAHR' A
#
# COMPACT_ATOMS: atom_id res chain seq x y z
N MET A 1 18.37 0.55 -1.02
CA MET A 1 17.35 -0.33 -1.63
C MET A 1 18.13 -1.36 -2.42
N ASN A 2 17.99 -2.66 -2.13
CA ASN A 2 18.70 -3.71 -2.86
C ASN A 2 17.81 -4.22 -4.02
N ASP A 3 18.40 -4.60 -5.14
CA ASP A 3 17.64 -5.02 -6.34
C ASP A 3 16.76 -6.25 -6.06
N GLU A 4 17.20 -7.10 -5.14
CA GLU A 4 16.44 -8.26 -4.65
C GLU A 4 15.12 -7.87 -3.98
N ILE A 5 15.14 -6.83 -3.14
CA ILE A 5 13.93 -6.31 -2.46
C ILE A 5 12.96 -5.74 -3.49
N ILE A 6 13.48 -5.07 -4.54
CA ILE A 6 12.64 -4.51 -5.60
C ILE A 6 11.96 -5.63 -6.40
N ALA A 7 12.70 -6.69 -6.74
CA ALA A 7 12.16 -7.83 -7.47
C ALA A 7 11.07 -8.56 -6.68
N GLU A 8 11.28 -8.78 -5.39
CA GLU A 8 10.29 -9.41 -4.51
C GLU A 8 9.01 -8.58 -4.40
N VAL A 9 9.15 -7.26 -4.18
CA VAL A 9 8.00 -6.35 -4.11
C VAL A 9 7.22 -6.34 -5.42
N HIS A 10 7.89 -6.36 -6.56
CA HIS A 10 7.23 -6.45 -7.86
C HIS A 10 6.48 -7.78 -8.04
N ALA A 11 7.10 -8.90 -7.68
CA ALA A 11 6.46 -10.22 -7.76
C ALA A 11 5.20 -10.29 -6.89
N ILE A 12 5.25 -9.75 -5.67
CA ILE A 12 4.09 -9.67 -4.76
C ILE A 12 2.99 -8.81 -5.38
N LYS A 13 3.33 -7.63 -5.91
CA LYS A 13 2.38 -6.72 -6.57
C LYS A 13 1.69 -7.41 -7.74
N ASP A 14 2.43 -8.11 -8.58
CA ASP A 14 1.89 -8.79 -9.76
C ASP A 14 0.99 -9.97 -9.34
N ALA A 15 1.38 -10.73 -8.31
CA ALA A 15 0.56 -11.80 -7.76
C ALA A 15 -0.77 -11.29 -7.17
N ILE A 16 -0.76 -10.16 -6.47
CA ILE A 16 -1.97 -9.48 -5.98
C ILE A 16 -2.84 -9.04 -7.17
N GLY A 17 -2.23 -8.42 -8.19
CA GLY A 17 -2.92 -8.01 -9.41
C GLY A 17 -3.64 -9.17 -10.11
N LEU A 18 -3.00 -10.34 -10.18
CA LEU A 18 -3.60 -11.56 -10.74
C LEU A 18 -4.69 -12.16 -9.84
N LYS A 19 -4.48 -12.16 -8.52
CA LYS A 19 -5.42 -12.76 -7.56
C LYS A 19 -6.73 -11.99 -7.45
N TYR A 20 -6.68 -10.66 -7.50
CA TYR A 20 -7.87 -9.82 -7.31
C TYR A 20 -8.38 -9.17 -8.57
N ALA A 21 -7.57 -9.01 -9.63
CA ALA A 21 -7.95 -8.44 -10.93
C ALA A 21 -8.88 -7.20 -10.84
N GLU A 22 -10.20 -7.42 -10.82
CA GLU A 22 -11.25 -6.39 -10.73
C GLU A 22 -12.03 -6.39 -9.39
N ASN A 23 -11.85 -7.38 -8.53
CA ASN A 23 -12.53 -7.51 -7.24
C ASN A 23 -11.77 -6.77 -6.12
N LEU A 24 -11.85 -5.45 -6.16
CA LEU A 24 -11.24 -4.56 -5.17
C LEU A 24 -11.87 -4.71 -3.78
N ASP A 25 -13.15 -5.08 -3.70
CA ASP A 25 -13.85 -5.30 -2.43
C ASP A 25 -13.25 -6.49 -1.66
N ALA A 26 -12.98 -7.59 -2.37
CA ALA A 26 -12.32 -8.76 -1.78
C ALA A 26 -10.90 -8.45 -1.31
N LEU A 27 -10.16 -7.63 -2.07
CA LEU A 27 -8.84 -7.16 -1.66
C LEU A 27 -8.93 -6.31 -0.38
N PHE A 28 -9.90 -5.41 -0.30
CA PHE A 28 -10.09 -4.53 0.84
C PHE A 28 -10.43 -5.30 2.13
N GLU A 29 -11.30 -6.29 2.06
CA GLU A 29 -11.63 -7.13 3.21
C GLU A 29 -10.45 -8.00 3.66
N GLU A 30 -9.64 -8.50 2.73
CA GLU A 30 -8.41 -9.23 3.08
C GLU A 30 -7.38 -8.32 3.75
N LEU A 31 -7.23 -7.08 3.28
CA LEU A 31 -6.36 -6.08 3.92
C LEU A 31 -6.82 -5.78 5.36
N LYS A 32 -8.12 -5.57 5.60
CA LYS A 32 -8.64 -5.36 6.96
C LYS A 32 -8.36 -6.53 7.89
N ARG A 33 -8.52 -7.76 7.40
CA ARG A 33 -8.19 -8.96 8.18
C ARG A 33 -6.70 -8.98 8.54
N GLY A 34 -5.83 -8.72 7.56
CA GLY A 34 -4.39 -8.64 7.78
C GLY A 34 -4.00 -7.53 8.77
N GLU A 35 -4.63 -6.36 8.69
CA GLU A 35 -4.40 -5.28 9.66
C GLU A 35 -4.79 -5.68 11.09
N ALA A 36 -5.90 -6.42 11.26
CA ALA A 36 -6.32 -6.91 12.57
C ALA A 36 -5.32 -7.94 13.13
N GLU A 37 -4.82 -8.85 12.30
CA GLU A 37 -3.79 -9.83 12.66
C GLU A 37 -2.48 -9.16 13.07
N LEU A 38 -2.03 -8.18 12.28
CA LEU A 38 -0.81 -7.41 12.57
C LEU A 38 -0.95 -6.59 13.85
N ARG A 39 -2.11 -5.95 14.07
CA ARG A 39 -2.42 -5.23 15.31
C ARG A 39 -2.40 -6.18 16.51
N ALA A 40 -2.96 -7.39 16.36
CA ALA A 40 -2.92 -8.42 17.40
C ALA A 40 -1.50 -8.92 17.69
N ALA A 41 -0.63 -8.95 16.67
CA ALA A 41 0.79 -9.25 16.81
C ALA A 41 1.62 -8.08 17.40
N GLY A 42 1.00 -6.94 17.73
CA GLY A 42 1.67 -5.77 18.29
C GLY A 42 2.35 -4.87 17.24
N VAL A 43 2.10 -5.09 15.96
CA VAL A 43 2.63 -4.25 14.88
C VAL A 43 1.87 -2.93 14.84
N THR A 44 2.63 -1.82 14.73
CA THR A 44 2.04 -0.48 14.62
C THR A 44 1.48 -0.28 13.22
N ILE A 45 0.15 -0.16 13.12
CA ILE A 45 -0.55 0.18 11.88
C ILE A 45 -0.65 1.69 11.77
N ILE A 46 -0.07 2.25 10.70
CA ILE A 46 -0.15 3.68 10.39
C ILE A 46 -1.44 3.91 9.60
N ALA A 47 -2.39 4.64 10.19
CA ALA A 47 -3.63 4.98 9.51
C ALA A 47 -3.36 5.89 8.29
N PRO A 48 -4.11 5.72 7.19
CA PRO A 48 -4.05 6.66 6.09
C PRO A 48 -4.50 8.06 6.57
N PRO A 49 -3.95 9.13 6.01
CA PRO A 49 -4.38 10.48 6.34
C PRO A 49 -5.83 10.72 5.92
N LEU A 50 -6.60 11.39 6.78
CA LEU A 50 -8.03 11.71 6.57
C LEU A 50 -8.27 12.57 5.33
N ASP A 51 -7.36 13.49 5.05
CA ASP A 51 -7.35 14.31 3.84
C ASP A 51 -5.95 14.23 3.20
N PRO A 52 -5.73 13.34 2.23
CA PRO A 52 -4.45 13.21 1.54
C PRO A 52 -4.16 14.40 0.62
N ALA A 53 -5.18 15.18 0.23
CA ALA A 53 -5.02 16.34 -0.65
C ALA A 53 -4.55 17.58 0.12
N SER A 54 -4.92 17.70 1.40
CA SER A 54 -4.47 18.81 2.26
C SER A 54 -3.05 18.64 2.79
N LEU A 55 -2.39 17.50 2.58
CA LEU A 55 -1.00 17.30 2.98
C LEU A 55 -0.08 17.86 1.88
N PRO A 56 0.67 18.95 2.12
CA PRO A 56 1.47 19.60 1.08
C PRO A 56 2.75 18.82 0.72
N THR A 57 3.15 17.85 1.54
CA THR A 57 4.33 16.99 1.36
C THR A 57 4.13 15.72 2.17
N SER A 58 3.31 14.79 1.70
CA SER A 58 3.29 13.43 2.27
C SER A 58 4.20 12.52 1.46
N ALA A 59 4.80 11.52 2.11
CA ALA A 59 5.59 10.49 1.41
C ALA A 59 4.76 9.70 0.37
N LEU A 60 3.43 9.77 0.45
CA LEU A 60 2.49 9.19 -0.52
C LEU A 60 2.31 10.06 -1.77
N GLN A 61 2.59 11.36 -1.69
CA GLN A 61 2.69 12.25 -2.85
C GLN A 61 4.11 12.14 -3.43
N ARG A 62 4.46 10.97 -4.00
CA ARG A 62 5.68 10.80 -4.80
C ARG A 62 5.67 11.87 -5.88
N THR A 63 6.49 12.91 -5.69
CA THR A 63 6.97 13.85 -6.70
C THR A 63 6.00 14.03 -7.87
N ARG A 64 5.09 15.00 -7.75
CA ARG A 64 4.52 15.61 -8.95
C ARG A 64 5.71 16.05 -9.77
N PHE A 65 6.03 15.32 -10.84
CA PHE A 65 6.81 15.86 -11.95
C PHE A 65 5.98 17.01 -12.50
N ALA A 66 6.09 18.17 -11.87
CA ALA A 66 5.66 19.41 -12.48
C ALA A 66 6.60 19.60 -13.66
N HIS A 67 6.15 19.16 -14.84
CA HIS A 67 6.73 19.63 -16.09
C HIS A 67 6.70 21.15 -16.05
N ARG A 68 7.88 21.76 -15.92
CA ARG A 68 8.11 23.15 -16.30
C ARG A 68 8.12 23.25 -17.81
#